data_AF-A0A378ICV6-F1
#
_entry.id   AF-A0A378ICV6-F1
#
_cell.length_a   1.000
_cell.length_b   1.000
_cell.length_c   1.000
_cell.angle_alpha   90.00
_cell.angle_beta   90.00
_cell.angle_gamma   90.00
#
_symmetry.space_group_name_H-M   'P 1'
#
loop_
_entity.id
_entity.type
_entity.pdbx_description
1 polymer ?
#
loop_
_entity_poly.entity_id
_entity_poly.type
_entity_poly.pdbx_seq_one_letter_code
_entity_poly.pdbx_strand_id
1 'polypeptide(L)'
;MRILLVLLFCLTALGGAYLASYVFANKETPKGVALAHGSLGALSILFFIVMAFFYSLPLTALFIFVLAALGGIYIFLRDIQGVAPSKLMVLGHGGLALCGVLILIVWIVKQ
;
A
#
# COMPACT_ATOMS: atom_id res chain seq x y z
N MET A 1 -3.19 -9.98 -16.87
CA MET A 1 -2.26 -8.97 -16.27
C MET A 1 -2.96 -8.02 -15.30
N ARG A 2 -4.10 -7.40 -15.67
CA ARG A 2 -4.87 -6.50 -14.77
C ARG A 2 -5.35 -7.16 -13.47
N ILE A 3 -5.88 -8.39 -13.55
CA ILE A 3 -6.33 -9.14 -12.36
C ILE A 3 -5.16 -9.40 -11.40
N LEU A 4 -3.99 -9.78 -11.91
CA LEU A 4 -2.80 -10.00 -11.09
C LEU A 4 -2.40 -8.72 -10.34
N LEU A 5 -2.47 -7.55 -10.99
CA LEU A 5 -2.21 -6.28 -10.34
C LEU A 5 -3.16 -6.01 -9.16
N VAL A 6 -4.46 -6.29 -9.33
CA VAL A 6 -5.45 -6.16 -8.25
C VAL A 6 -5.13 -7.13 -7.12
N LEU A 7 -4.83 -8.39 -7.44
CA LEU A 7 -4.47 -9.40 -6.43
C LEU A 7 -3.23 -9.00 -5.63
N LEU A 8 -2.21 -8.45 -6.28
CA LEU A 8 -1.00 -7.94 -5.62
C LEU A 8 -1.35 -6.81 -4.63
N PHE A 9 -2.11 -5.80 -5.06
CA PHE A 9 -2.52 -4.72 -4.17
C PHE A 9 -3.45 -5.18 -3.03
N CYS A 10 -4.35 -6.14 -3.28
CA CYS A 10 -5.18 -6.74 -2.24
C CYS A 10 -4.30 -7.46 -1.20
N LEU A 11 -3.31 -8.24 -1.63
CA LEU A 11 -2.40 -8.92 -0.72
C LEU A 11 -1.53 -7.92 0.06
N THR A 12 -1.06 -6.84 -0.57
CA THR A 12 -0.43 -5.71 0.13
C THR A 12 -1.36 -5.13 1.19
N ALA A 13 -2.62 -4.83 0.85
CA ALA A 13 -3.58 -4.25 1.76
C ALA A 13 -3.86 -5.16 2.98
N LEU A 14 -3.93 -6.48 2.78
CA LEU A 14 -4.08 -7.44 3.88
C LEU A 14 -2.90 -7.41 4.86
N GLY A 15 -1.67 -7.33 4.34
CA GLY A 15 -0.49 -7.13 5.19
C GLY A 15 -0.55 -5.82 6.00
N GLY A 16 -1.03 -4.75 5.38
CA GLY A 16 -1.23 -3.45 6.04
C GLY A 16 -2.31 -3.50 7.12
N ALA A 17 -3.44 -4.16 6.85
CA ALA A 17 -4.52 -4.35 7.82
C ALA A 17 -4.08 -5.20 9.02
N TYR A 18 -3.30 -6.25 8.78
CA TYR A 18 -2.68 -7.03 9.85
C TYR A 18 -1.77 -6.16 10.72
N LEU A 19 -0.86 -5.37 10.14
CA LEU A 19 0.01 -4.46 10.90
C LEU A 19 -0.77 -3.38 11.65
N ALA A 20 -1.81 -2.83 11.03
CA ALA A 20 -2.70 -1.86 11.68
C ALA A 20 -3.34 -2.46 12.95
N SER A 21 -3.74 -3.73 12.93
CA SER A 21 -4.31 -4.39 14.12
C SER A 21 -3.35 -4.36 15.33
N TYR A 22 -2.03 -4.47 15.11
CA TYR A 22 -1.02 -4.35 16.16
C TYR A 22 -0.93 -2.91 16.67
N VAL A 23 -0.86 -1.93 15.76
CA VAL A 23 -0.79 -0.51 16.12
C VAL A 23 -2.02 -0.08 16.93
N PHE A 24 -3.22 -0.51 16.52
CA PHE A 24 -4.45 -0.20 17.24
C PHE A 24 -4.58 -0.92 18.57
N ALA A 25 -3.99 -2.11 18.70
CA ALA A 25 -3.85 -2.83 19.96
C ALA A 25 -2.71 -2.31 20.86
N ASN A 26 -2.01 -1.24 20.46
CA ASN A 26 -0.82 -0.72 21.13
C ASN A 26 0.28 -1.78 21.33
N LYS A 27 0.45 -2.67 20.35
CA LYS A 27 1.48 -3.72 20.33
C LYS A 27 2.59 -3.35 19.35
N GLU A 28 3.80 -3.85 19.62
CA GLU A 28 4.90 -3.79 18.67
C GLU A 28 4.53 -4.51 17.37
N THR A 29 4.72 -3.82 16.25
CA THR A 29 4.51 -4.38 14.92
C THR A 29 5.56 -5.46 14.62
N PRO A 30 5.15 -6.60 14.04
CA PRO A 30 6.11 -7.60 13.57
C PRO A 30 6.92 -7.04 12.39
N LYS A 31 8.17 -6.64 12.62
CA LYS A 31 8.98 -5.92 11.61
C LYS A 31 9.22 -6.75 10.33
N GLY A 32 9.30 -8.07 10.44
CA GLY A 32 9.35 -8.97 9.27
C GLY A 32 8.10 -8.86 8.38
N VAL A 33 6.92 -8.73 8.99
CA VAL A 33 5.67 -8.52 8.24
C VAL A 33 5.60 -7.10 7.68
N ALA A 34 6.11 -6.10 8.40
CA ALA A 34 6.22 -4.73 7.90
C ALA A 34 7.11 -4.65 6.65
N LEU A 35 8.26 -5.33 6.66
CA LEU A 35 9.16 -5.41 5.50
C LEU A 35 8.52 -6.16 4.33
N ALA A 36 7.82 -7.27 4.60
CA ALA A 36 7.11 -8.03 3.58
C ALA A 36 5.98 -7.21 2.93
N HIS A 37 5.17 -6.53 3.75
CA HIS A 37 4.13 -5.62 3.28
C HIS A 37 4.69 -4.49 2.42
N GLY A 38 5.73 -3.81 2.89
CA GLY A 38 6.39 -2.73 2.15
C GLY A 38 6.99 -3.20 0.83
N SER A 39 7.69 -4.35 0.85
CA SER A 39 8.27 -4.97 -0.36
C SER A 39 7.20 -5.36 -1.37
N LEU A 40 6.09 -5.95 -0.92
CA LEU A 40 4.98 -6.33 -1.78
C LEU A 40 4.27 -5.08 -2.35
N GLY A 41 4.13 -4.01 -1.56
CA GLY A 41 3.63 -2.72 -2.03
C GLY A 41 4.50 -2.10 -3.11
N ALA A 42 5.83 -2.09 -2.91
CA ALA A 42 6.79 -1.62 -3.91
C ALA A 42 6.74 -2.45 -5.20
N LEU A 43 6.67 -3.79 -5.08
CA LEU A 43 6.51 -4.69 -6.22
C LEU A 43 5.20 -4.43 -6.98
N SER A 44 4.10 -4.19 -6.27
CA SER A 44 2.80 -3.87 -6.87
C SER A 44 2.86 -2.56 -7.67
N ILE A 45 3.49 -1.53 -7.13
CA ILE A 45 3.70 -0.25 -7.82
C ILE A 45 4.60 -0.43 -9.04
N LEU A 46 5.70 -1.17 -8.92
CA LEU A 46 6.59 -1.45 -10.04
C LEU A 46 5.86 -2.21 -11.15
N PHE A 47 5.08 -3.23 -10.79
CA PHE A 47 4.26 -3.97 -11.74
C PHE A 47 3.22 -3.07 -12.41
N PHE A 48 2.61 -2.15 -11.66
CA PHE A 48 1.68 -1.15 -12.20
C PHE A 48 2.36 -0.24 -13.23
N ILE A 49 3.58 0.25 -12.95
CA ILE A 49 4.36 1.07 -13.87
C ILE A 49 4.70 0.28 -15.15
N VAL A 50 5.10 -0.99 -15.03
CA VAL A 50 5.38 -1.84 -16.20
C VAL A 50 4.14 -2.03 -17.07
N MET A 51 2.93 -2.01 -16.50
CA MET A 51 1.71 -2.06 -17.30
C MET A 51 1.51 -0.84 -18.22
N ALA A 52 2.21 0.29 -17.97
CA ALA A 52 2.14 1.49 -18.81
C ALA A 52 2.61 1.24 -20.26
N PHE A 53 3.50 0.27 -20.45
CA PHE A 53 3.98 -0.10 -21.79
C PHE A 53 2.93 -0.84 -22.62
N PHE A 54 1.85 -1.32 -21.99
CA PHE A 54 0.83 -2.16 -22.64
C PHE A 54 -0.57 -1.56 -22.56
N TYR A 55 -0.84 -0.66 -21.61
CA TYR A 55 -2.18 -0.11 -21.33
C TYR A 55 -2.10 1.36 -20.94
N SER A 56 -3.15 2.13 -21.23
CA SER A 56 -3.31 3.50 -20.75
C SER A 56 -3.69 3.52 -19.26
N LEU A 57 -2.74 3.82 -18.37
CA LEU A 57 -2.94 3.72 -16.92
C LEU A 57 -3.72 4.89 -16.32
N PRO A 58 -4.46 4.66 -15.22
CA PRO A 58 -5.02 5.74 -14.42
C PRO A 58 -3.91 6.38 -13.57
N LEU A 59 -3.25 7.40 -14.12
CA LEU A 59 -2.13 8.11 -13.46
C LEU A 59 -2.49 8.63 -12.07
N THR A 60 -3.75 9.02 -11.83
CA THR A 60 -4.25 9.43 -10.51
C THR A 60 -4.10 8.32 -9.47
N ALA A 61 -4.39 7.06 -9.83
CA ALA A 61 -4.21 5.93 -8.92
C ALA A 61 -2.73 5.69 -8.61
N LEU A 62 -1.88 5.76 -9.64
CA LEU A 62 -0.43 5.61 -9.48
C LEU A 62 0.13 6.67 -8.54
N PHE A 63 -0.26 7.94 -8.72
CA PHE A 63 0.15 9.03 -7.85
C PHE A 63 -0.27 8.79 -6.39
N ILE A 64 -1.51 8.37 -6.16
CA ILE A 64 -2.02 8.04 -4.82
C ILE A 64 -1.23 6.88 -4.20
N PHE A 65 -0.90 5.83 -4.96
CA PHE A 65 -0.08 4.74 -4.45
C PHE A 65 1.34 5.16 -4.10
N VAL A 66 1.95 6.06 -4.88
CA VAL A 66 3.26 6.63 -4.56
C VAL A 66 3.20 7.43 -3.25
N LEU A 67 2.19 8.29 -3.09
CA LEU A 67 1.99 9.03 -1.83
C LEU A 67 1.76 8.08 -0.64
N ALA A 68 0.95 7.04 -0.83
CA ALA A 68 0.76 6.02 0.19
C ALA A 68 2.09 5.34 0.53
N ALA A 69 2.87 4.88 -0.46
CA ALA A 69 4.16 4.24 -0.23
C ALA A 69 5.14 5.12 0.55
N LEU A 70 5.22 6.43 0.23
CA LEU A 70 6.03 7.38 0.99
C LEU A 70 5.56 7.50 2.46
N GLY A 71 4.25 7.56 2.69
CA GLY A 71 3.69 7.51 4.04
C GLY A 71 4.03 6.22 4.80
N GLY A 72 3.97 5.07 4.11
CA GLY A 72 4.34 3.77 4.67
C GLY A 72 5.83 3.67 5.03
N ILE A 73 6.71 4.18 4.16
CA ILE A 73 8.15 4.27 4.40
C ILE A 73 8.42 5.14 5.63
N TYR A 74 7.79 6.32 5.73
CA TYR A 74 7.95 7.20 6.89
C TYR A 74 7.55 6.49 8.19
N ILE A 75 6.39 5.84 8.20
CA ILE A 75 5.90 5.09 9.37
C ILE A 75 6.90 4.00 9.75
N PHE A 76 7.36 3.20 8.78
CA PHE A 76 8.30 2.12 9.01
C PHE A 76 9.66 2.62 9.54
N LEU A 77 10.19 3.71 8.99
CA LEU A 77 11.47 4.29 9.46
C LEU A 77 11.39 4.76 10.91
N ARG A 78 10.27 5.37 11.31
CA ARG A 78 10.03 5.78 12.71
C ARG A 78 9.88 4.56 13.62
N ASP A 79 9.18 3.54 13.14
CA ASP A 79 8.92 2.30 13.86
C ASP A 79 10.21 1.53 14.17
N ILE A 80 11.14 1.41 13.21
CA ILE A 80 12.46 0.79 13.45
C ILE A 80 13.39 1.64 14.32
N GLN A 81 13.12 2.94 14.46
CA GLN A 81 13.82 3.83 15.38
C GLN A 81 13.25 3.75 16.81
N GLY A 82 12.30 2.84 17.08
CA GLY A 82 11.67 2.67 18.39
C GLY A 82 10.58 3.69 18.70
N VAL A 83 10.14 4.46 17.70
CA VAL A 83 9.01 5.38 17.84
C VAL A 83 7.74 4.68 17.40
N ALA A 84 6.81 4.50 18.34
CA ALA A 84 5.51 3.88 18.07
C ALA A 84 4.79 4.56 16.88
N PRO A 85 4.26 3.78 15.91
CA PRO A 85 3.50 4.31 14.78
C PRO A 85 2.31 5.16 15.21
N SER A 86 2.17 6.35 14.61
CA SER A 86 0.99 7.19 14.81
C SER A 86 -0.24 6.54 14.18
N LYS A 87 -1.29 6.29 14.99
CA LYS A 87 -2.58 5.75 14.51
C LYS A 87 -3.18 6.59 13.38
N LEU A 88 -3.06 7.92 13.48
CA LEU A 88 -3.54 8.83 12.44
C LEU A 88 -2.78 8.63 11.13
N MET A 89 -1.46 8.45 11.19
CA MET A 89 -0.66 8.20 9.99
C MET A 89 -0.95 6.83 9.38
N VAL A 90 -1.14 5.79 10.20
CA VAL A 90 -1.54 4.46 9.72
C VAL A 90 -2.89 4.52 9.00
N LEU A 91 -3.89 5.25 9.55
CA LEU A 91 -5.16 5.47 8.87
C LEU A 91 -5.02 6.30 7.59
N GLY A 92 -4.20 7.35 7.61
CA GLY A 92 -3.96 8.18 6.43
C GLY A 92 -3.29 7.40 5.30
N HIS A 93 -2.24 6.65 5.61
CA HIS A 93 -1.54 5.77 4.67
C HIS A 93 -2.48 4.68 4.13
N GLY A 94 -3.14 3.93 5.01
CA GLY A 94 -4.06 2.85 4.62
C GLY A 94 -5.26 3.38 3.82
N GLY A 95 -5.82 4.52 4.21
CA GLY A 95 -6.90 5.21 3.52
C GLY A 95 -6.49 5.65 2.10
N LEU A 96 -5.31 6.27 1.94
CA LEU A 96 -4.78 6.60 0.62
C LEU A 96 -4.60 5.35 -0.25
N ALA A 97 -4.03 4.28 0.31
CA ALA A 97 -3.86 3.03 -0.42
C ALA A 97 -5.20 2.45 -0.87
N LEU A 98 -6.22 2.43 -0.01
CA LEU A 98 -7.57 1.96 -0.35
C LEU A 98 -8.22 2.82 -1.44
N CYS A 99 -8.10 4.15 -1.38
CA CYS A 99 -8.56 5.04 -2.44
C CYS A 99 -7.90 4.72 -3.79
N GLY A 100 -6.58 4.47 -3.78
CA GLY A 100 -5.85 4.03 -4.98
C GLY A 100 -6.38 2.72 -5.55
N VAL A 101 -6.64 1.72 -4.69
CA VAL A 101 -7.23 0.42 -5.09
C VAL A 101 -8.62 0.60 -5.69
N LEU A 102 -9.48 1.41 -5.07
CA LEU A 102 -10.83 1.66 -5.58
C LEU A 102 -10.81 2.33 -6.95
N ILE A 103 -9.97 3.35 -7.15
CA ILE A 103 -9.81 4.02 -8.46
C ILE A 103 -9.31 3.02 -9.50
N LEU A 104 -8.32 2.18 -9.15
CA LEU A 104 -7.80 1.15 -10.04
C LEU A 104 -8.87 0.16 -10.45
N ILE A 105 -9.68 -0.35 -9.51
CA ILE A 105 -10.78 -1.28 -9.79
C ILE A 105 -11.81 -0.63 -10.72
N VAL A 106 -12.24 0.60 -10.42
CA VAL A 106 -13.19 1.34 -11.26
C VAL A 106 -12.66 1.52 -12.67
N TRP A 107 -11.36 1.84 -12.82
CA TRP A 107 -10.72 1.96 -14.13
C TRP A 107 -10.67 0.61 -14.86
N ILE A 108 -10.37 -0.50 -14.18
CA ILE A 108 -10.36 -1.84 -14.80
C ILE A 108 -11.75 -2.25 -15.28
N VAL A 109 -12.79 -1.99 -14.50
CA VAL A 109 -14.17 -2.41 -14.82
C VAL A 109 -14.77 -1.59 -15.97
N LYS A 110 -14.31 -0.36 -16.18
CA LYS A 110 -14.80 0.54 -17.24
C LYS A 110 -14.12 0.35 -18.61
N GLN A 111 -13.12 -0.54 -18.70
CA GLN A 111 -12.41 -0.86 -19.94
C GLN A 111 -12.79 -2.23 -20.49
#